data_AF-A0A432U5R9-F1
#
_entry.id   AF-A0A432U5R9-F1
#
_cell.length_a   1.000
_cell.length_b   1.000
_cell.length_c   1.000
_cell.angle_alpha   90.00
_cell.angle_beta   90.00
_cell.angle_gamma   90.00
#
_symmetry.space_group_name_H-M   'P 1'
#
loop_
_entity.id
_entity.type
_entity.pdbx_description
1 polymer ?
#
loop_
_entity_poly.entity_id
_entity_poly.type
_entity_poly.pdbx_seq_one_letter_code
_entity_poly.pdbx_strand_id
1 'polypeptide(L)'
;MINRIVIFILLIPFLTGCIASNSITKYISDLTMGDKIIFSALDSKPDGYTNVIKSSNKVYKIVSTKINNSGLKLCRVVSIQSRGKFEVKTYCKVKGGDWK
;
A
#
# COMPACT_ATOMS: atom_id res chain seq x y z
N MET A 1 41.56 -13.11 -49.88
CA MET A 1 40.48 -13.92 -49.29
C MET A 1 40.63 -13.88 -47.79
N ILE A 2 39.92 -12.94 -47.15
CA ILE A 2 39.94 -12.74 -45.70
C ILE A 2 38.81 -13.56 -45.07
N ASN A 3 39.19 -14.33 -44.06
CA ASN A 3 38.47 -15.45 -43.49
C ASN A 3 37.25 -14.97 -42.69
N ARG A 4 36.03 -15.25 -43.19
CA ARG A 4 34.72 -14.80 -42.66
C ARG A 4 34.29 -15.50 -41.35
N ILE A 5 35.21 -16.04 -40.55
CA ILE A 5 34.88 -16.96 -39.45
C ILE A 5 35.00 -16.31 -38.06
N VAL A 6 35.52 -15.09 -37.93
CA VAL A 6 35.84 -14.47 -36.62
C VAL A 6 34.87 -13.33 -36.23
N ILE A 7 33.65 -13.31 -36.75
CA ILE A 7 32.62 -12.29 -36.41
C ILE A 7 31.35 -12.97 -35.86
N PHE A 8 31.50 -14.07 -35.11
CA PHE A 8 30.34 -14.74 -34.50
C PHE A 8 30.50 -15.05 -33.00
N ILE A 9 31.55 -14.55 -32.35
CA ILE A 9 31.85 -14.79 -30.92
C ILE A 9 31.82 -13.48 -30.13
N LEU A 10 30.87 -12.57 -30.41
CA LEU A 10 30.68 -11.34 -29.64
C LEU A 10 29.20 -10.98 -29.41
N LEU A 11 28.31 -11.97 -29.46
CA LEU A 11 26.88 -11.80 -29.17
C LEU A 11 26.38 -12.94 -28.27
N ILE A 12 26.91 -12.99 -27.04
CA ILE A 12 26.16 -13.57 -25.92
C ILE A 12 25.67 -12.38 -25.11
N PRO A 13 24.46 -11.86 -25.38
CA PRO A 13 23.82 -10.99 -24.43
C PRO A 13 23.50 -11.85 -23.21
N PHE A 14 24.04 -11.44 -22.07
CA PHE A 14 23.64 -11.93 -20.76
C PHE A 14 22.11 -11.93 -20.70
N LEU A 15 21.49 -13.11 -20.75
CA LEU A 15 20.14 -13.29 -20.24
C LEU A 15 20.22 -13.13 -18.72
N THR A 16 20.28 -11.87 -18.28
CA THR A 16 19.94 -11.49 -16.92
C THR A 16 18.46 -11.80 -16.76
N GLY A 17 18.16 -12.97 -16.23
CA GLY A 17 16.81 -13.32 -15.83
C GLY A 17 16.28 -12.25 -14.89
N CYS A 18 15.17 -11.63 -15.25
CA CYS A 18 14.39 -10.86 -14.29
C CYS A 18 13.93 -11.85 -13.22
N ILE A 19 14.62 -11.89 -12.08
CA ILE A 19 14.10 -12.55 -10.89
C ILE A 19 12.87 -11.72 -10.51
N ALA A 20 11.68 -12.26 -10.79
CA ALA A 20 10.43 -11.71 -10.32
C ALA A 20 10.53 -11.61 -8.81
N SER A 21 10.79 -10.39 -8.32
CA SER A 21 10.75 -10.08 -6.91
C SER A 21 9.29 -10.15 -6.50
N ASN A 22 8.82 -11.33 -6.11
CA ASN A 22 7.60 -11.49 -5.32
C ASN A 22 7.88 -10.90 -3.94
N SER A 23 8.02 -9.58 -3.90
CA SER A 23 7.95 -8.81 -2.67
C SER A 23 6.46 -8.78 -2.30
N ILE A 24 5.98 -9.89 -1.76
CA ILE A 24 4.86 -9.84 -0.80
C ILE A 24 5.47 -9.20 0.45
N THR A 25 5.80 -7.91 0.35
CA THR A 25 5.97 -7.06 1.52
C THR A 25 4.59 -7.00 2.13
N LYS A 26 4.39 -7.92 3.08
CA LYS A 26 3.31 -7.93 4.05
C LYS A 26 3.47 -6.63 4.85
N TYR A 27 2.97 -5.52 4.31
CA TYR A 27 2.73 -4.27 5.03
C TYR A 27 1.62 -4.54 6.04
N ILE A 28 1.93 -5.32 7.08
CA ILE A 28 1.24 -5.20 8.34
C ILE A 28 2.00 -4.12 9.07
N SER A 29 1.60 -2.88 8.81
CA SER A 29 1.96 -1.77 9.68
C SER A 29 1.41 -2.10 11.06
N ASP A 30 2.28 -2.24 12.06
CA ASP A 30 1.86 -2.32 13.45
C ASP A 30 0.92 -1.16 13.74
N LEU A 31 -0.32 -1.49 14.08
CA LEU A 31 -1.34 -0.51 14.45
C LEU A 31 -0.86 0.23 15.69
N THR A 32 -0.63 1.53 15.55
CA THR A 32 -0.35 2.38 16.71
C THR A 32 -1.64 2.65 17.48
N MET A 33 -1.57 2.95 18.78
CA MET A 33 -2.75 3.39 19.54
C MET A 33 -3.47 4.58 18.88
N GLY A 34 -2.74 5.44 18.17
CA GLY A 34 -3.30 6.55 17.39
C GLY A 34 -4.20 6.09 16.22
N ASP A 35 -3.94 4.90 15.66
CA ASP A 35 -4.73 4.34 14.56
C ASP A 35 -6.11 3.85 15.04
N LYS A 36 -6.22 3.38 16.29
CA LYS A 36 -7.53 2.97 16.84
C LYS A 36 -8.55 4.12 16.92
N ILE A 37 -8.06 5.36 17.05
CA ILE A 37 -8.91 6.55 17.16
C ILE A 37 -9.73 6.79 15.88
N ILE A 38 -9.23 6.34 14.72
CA ILE A 38 -9.90 6.55 13.44
C ILE A 38 -10.83 5.39 13.03
N PHE A 39 -10.81 4.25 13.74
CA PHE A 39 -11.57 3.05 13.35
C PHE A 39 -13.08 3.29 13.28
N SER A 40 -13.64 4.07 14.21
CA SER A 40 -15.07 4.44 14.17
C SER A 40 -15.45 5.22 12.91
N ALA A 41 -14.53 6.05 12.40
CA ALA A 41 -14.71 6.75 11.14
C ALA A 41 -14.55 5.80 9.94
N LEU A 42 -13.63 4.83 10.01
CA LEU A 42 -13.49 3.79 8.99
C LEU A 42 -14.74 2.90 8.88
N ASP A 43 -15.48 2.68 9.97
CA ASP A 43 -16.71 1.89 9.93
C ASP A 43 -17.90 2.66 9.34
N SER A 44 -17.96 3.98 9.50
CA SER A 44 -19.21 4.74 9.32
C SER A 44 -19.17 5.90 8.33
N LYS A 45 -17.99 6.40 7.97
CA LYS A 45 -17.86 7.61 7.15
C LYS A 45 -17.54 7.27 5.70
N PRO A 46 -18.01 8.06 4.72
CA PRO A 46 -17.72 7.81 3.32
C PRO A 46 -16.29 8.21 2.95
N ASP A 47 -15.86 7.81 1.76
CA ASP A 47 -14.66 8.36 1.12
C ASP A 47 -14.80 9.89 0.99
N GLY A 48 -13.69 10.61 1.12
CA GLY A 48 -13.65 12.07 1.19
C GLY A 48 -13.78 12.65 2.60
N TYR A 49 -14.29 11.89 3.56
CA TYR A 49 -14.41 12.34 4.95
C TYR A 49 -13.04 12.72 5.54
N THR A 50 -12.99 13.89 6.19
CA THR A 50 -11.78 14.47 6.77
C THR A 50 -12.04 14.88 8.21
N ASN A 51 -11.11 14.59 9.12
CA ASN A 51 -11.19 15.01 10.53
C ASN A 51 -9.79 15.11 11.18
N VAL A 52 -9.71 15.63 12.39
CA VAL A 52 -8.49 15.78 13.19
C VAL A 52 -8.39 14.67 14.23
N ILE A 53 -7.23 14.03 14.31
CA ILE A 53 -6.85 13.14 15.40
C ILE A 53 -6.46 14.01 16.60
N LYS A 54 -7.41 14.25 17.51
CA LYS A 54 -7.25 15.18 18.64
C LYS A 54 -5.97 14.98 19.47
N SER A 55 -5.53 13.73 19.66
CA SER A 55 -4.34 13.42 20.45
C SER A 55 -3.01 13.85 19.82
N SER A 56 -2.97 14.05 18.49
CA SER A 56 -1.74 14.36 17.75
C SER A 56 -1.84 15.58 16.86
N ASN A 57 -3.01 16.24 16.83
CA ASN A 57 -3.34 17.34 15.93
C ASN A 57 -3.03 17.06 14.45
N LYS A 58 -3.12 15.78 14.05
CA LYS A 58 -2.97 15.34 12.66
C LYS A 58 -4.32 15.36 11.97
N VAL A 59 -4.36 15.81 10.71
CA VAL A 59 -5.57 15.73 9.89
C VAL A 59 -5.54 14.41 9.13
N TYR A 60 -6.64 13.67 9.10
CA TYR A 60 -6.75 12.48 8.25
C TYR A 60 -7.94 12.61 7.29
N LYS A 61 -7.80 11.99 6.11
CA LYS A 61 -8.82 11.87 5.08
C LYS A 61 -8.96 10.42 4.65
N ILE A 62 -10.18 9.89 4.63
CA ILE A 62 -10.47 8.60 3.99
C ILE A 62 -10.46 8.86 2.48
N VAL A 63 -9.49 8.28 1.77
CA VAL A 63 -9.25 8.55 0.36
C VAL A 63 -10.09 7.65 -0.52
N SER A 64 -10.10 6.35 -0.22
CA SER A 64 -10.78 5.38 -1.07
C SER A 64 -11.10 4.10 -0.29
N THR A 65 -12.22 3.49 -0.64
CA THR A 65 -12.63 2.17 -0.16
C THR A 65 -12.51 1.13 -1.28
N LYS A 66 -11.91 -0.01 -0.96
CA LYS A 66 -11.80 -1.16 -1.87
C LYS A 66 -12.26 -2.43 -1.18
N ILE A 67 -13.13 -3.18 -1.85
CA ILE A 67 -13.53 -4.52 -1.44
C ILE A 67 -12.61 -5.52 -2.14
N ASN A 68 -12.11 -6.51 -1.40
CA ASN A 68 -11.26 -7.58 -1.90
C ASN A 68 -11.77 -8.96 -1.41
N ASN A 69 -11.21 -10.04 -1.96
CA ASN A 69 -11.51 -11.44 -1.64
C ASN A 69 -13.02 -11.72 -1.72
N SER A 70 -13.62 -11.40 -2.87
CA SER A 70 -15.03 -11.67 -3.15
C SER A 70 -16.02 -11.10 -2.12
N GLY A 71 -15.70 -9.96 -1.49
CA GLY A 71 -16.57 -9.33 -0.49
C GLY A 71 -16.22 -9.60 0.96
N LEU A 72 -15.21 -10.45 1.23
CA LEU A 72 -14.85 -10.85 2.59
C LEU A 72 -13.96 -9.84 3.31
N LYS A 73 -13.27 -8.96 2.57
CA LYS A 73 -12.32 -8.00 3.12
C LYS A 73 -12.61 -6.59 2.59
N LEU A 74 -12.80 -5.65 3.50
CA LEU A 74 -12.93 -4.22 3.22
C LEU A 74 -11.61 -3.55 3.56
N CYS A 75 -11.00 -2.86 2.60
CA CYS A 75 -9.79 -2.07 2.79
C CYS A 75 -10.08 -0.59 2.52
N ARG A 76 -9.52 0.29 3.33
CA ARG A 76 -9.66 1.72 3.23
C ARG A 76 -8.29 2.39 3.26
N VAL A 77 -8.06 3.24 2.28
CA VAL A 77 -6.84 4.05 2.18
C VAL A 77 -7.10 5.37 2.90
N VAL A 78 -6.19 5.77 3.77
CA VAL A 78 -6.27 6.98 4.57
C VAL A 78 -5.01 7.78 4.35
N SER A 79 -5.17 9.06 4.02
CA SER A 79 -4.08 10.03 4.02
C SER A 79 -4.07 10.77 5.35
N ILE A 80 -2.91 10.88 5.98
CA ILE A 80 -2.70 11.55 7.26
C ILE A 80 -1.68 12.67 7.05
N GLN A 81 -2.10 13.91 7.31
CA GLN A 81 -1.26 15.09 7.22
C GLN A 81 -0.72 15.47 8.60
N SER A 82 0.59 15.73 8.66
CA SER A 82 1.27 16.24 9.86
C SER A 82 2.44 17.14 9.47
N ARG A 83 2.46 18.38 9.97
CA ARG A 83 3.56 19.35 9.76
C ARG A 83 3.97 19.49 8.27
N GLY A 84 2.99 19.60 7.38
CA GLY A 84 3.21 19.72 5.94
C GLY A 84 3.59 18.43 5.21
N LYS A 85 3.73 17.29 5.90
CA LYS A 85 3.97 15.98 5.30
C LYS A 85 2.69 15.16 5.24
N PHE A 86 2.60 14.29 4.23
CA PHE A 86 1.51 13.33 4.08
C PHE A 86 2.04 11.90 4.24
N GLU A 87 1.35 11.12 5.05
CA GLU A 87 1.54 9.68 5.21
C GLU A 87 0.29 8.98 4.66
N VAL A 88 0.46 7.89 3.92
CA VAL A 88 -0.67 7.10 3.41
C VAL A 88 -0.64 5.73 4.07
N LYS A 89 -1.75 5.36 4.70
CA LYS A 89 -1.94 4.06 5.33
C LYS A 89 -3.14 3.36 4.71
N THR A 90 -3.08 2.03 4.64
CA THR A 90 -4.21 1.20 4.23
C THR A 90 -4.62 0.35 5.41
N TYR A 91 -5.88 0.50 5.83
CA TYR A 91 -6.48 -0.31 6.89
C TYR A 91 -7.43 -1.31 6.26
N CYS A 92 -7.40 -2.56 6.70
CA CYS A 92 -8.29 -3.59 6.22
C CYS A 92 -9.01 -4.32 7.36
N LYS A 93 -10.28 -4.62 7.16
CA LYS A 93 -11.13 -5.38 8.06
C LYS A 93 -11.80 -6.52 7.31
N VAL A 94 -11.78 -7.71 7.89
CA VAL A 94 -12.62 -8.82 7.41
C VAL A 94 -14.05 -8.63 7.94
N LYS A 95 -15.05 -9.17 7.24
CA LYS A 95 -16.44 -9.08 7.70
C LYS A 95 -16.57 -9.63 9.13
N GLY A 96 -17.03 -8.79 10.05
CA GLY A 96 -17.16 -9.12 11.49
C GLY A 96 -15.88 -9.05 12.33
N GLY A 97 -14.72 -8.72 11.74
CA GLY A 97 -13.46 -8.57 12.46
C GLY A 97 -13.10 -7.12 12.79
N ASP A 98 -11.87 -6.90 13.24
CA ASP A 98 -11.32 -5.55 13.50
C ASP A 98 -10.52 -5.01 12.32
N TRP A 99 -10.36 -3.69 12.28
CA TRP A 99 -9.43 -3.01 11.39
C TRP A 99 -7.97 -3.37 11.74
N LYS A 100 -7.16 -3.59 10.70
CA LYS A 100 -5.72 -3.89 10.75
C LYS A 100 -4.97 -3.04 9.76
#